data_AF-A0A0B4WYL0-F1
#
_entry.id   AF-A0A0B4WYL0-F1
#
_cell.length_a   1.000
_cell.length_b   1.000
_cell.length_c   1.000
_cell.angle_alpha   90.00
_cell.angle_beta   90.00
_cell.angle_gamma   90.00
#
_symmetry.space_group_name_H-M   'P 1'
#
loop_
_entity.id
_entity.type
_entity.pdbx_description
1 polymer ?
#
loop_
_entity_poly.entity_id
_entity_poly.type
_entity_poly.pdbx_seq_one_letter_code
_entity_poly.pdbx_strand_id
1 'polypeptide(L)'
;MDKSPDAFRTISEVADDLDLPQHVLRFWETRFPQIKPMKRGGGRRYYRPEDVDLLKGIRHLLYDHGYTIKGVQKLLKTNGNKFVVAVAQGDLASVEALAAGGRDSAPGEPRVGIAEEDQLVGRAKPPITRRFFNFVAGDDDQSEVSIGKSSVSKEDRALLQEALYDLLECKRLLDQVR
;
A
#
# COMPACT_ATOMS: atom_id res chain seq x y z
N MET A 1 -15.41 -0.78 24.59
CA MET A 1 -16.87 -0.64 24.41
C MET A 1 -17.20 -1.33 23.10
N ASP A 2 -17.42 -2.64 23.15
CA ASP A 2 -17.52 -3.46 21.94
C ASP A 2 -18.91 -3.29 21.33
N LYS A 3 -18.99 -2.49 20.28
CA LYS A 3 -20.20 -2.41 19.47
C LYS A 3 -20.34 -3.72 18.69
N SER A 4 -21.60 -4.16 18.52
CA SER A 4 -21.93 -5.32 17.69
C SER A 4 -21.20 -5.27 16.34
N PRO A 5 -20.74 -6.42 15.80
CA PRO A 5 -20.07 -6.48 14.50
C PRO A 5 -20.92 -5.87 13.38
N ASP A 6 -22.25 -5.92 13.51
CA ASP A 6 -23.18 -5.38 12.50
C ASP A 6 -23.50 -3.88 12.68
N ALA A 7 -22.89 -3.21 13.64
CA ALA A 7 -23.19 -1.81 13.92
C ALA A 7 -22.54 -0.85 12.90
N PHE A 8 -23.30 0.16 12.48
CA PHE A 8 -22.76 1.26 11.69
C PHE A 8 -21.69 2.02 12.47
N ARG A 9 -20.54 2.25 11.83
CA ARG A 9 -19.40 2.95 12.43
C ARG A 9 -19.26 4.36 11.86
N THR A 10 -18.87 5.31 12.70
CA THR A 10 -18.57 6.68 12.23
C THR A 10 -17.17 6.76 11.65
N ILE A 11 -16.88 7.78 10.83
CA ILE A 11 -15.53 7.97 10.27
C ILE A 11 -14.43 8.11 11.33
N SER A 12 -14.75 8.67 12.49
CA SER A 12 -13.79 8.78 13.60
C SER A 12 -13.49 7.40 14.18
N GLU A 13 -14.52 6.59 14.41
CA GLU A 13 -14.33 5.22 14.91
C GLU A 13 -13.56 4.35 13.93
N VAL A 14 -13.86 4.42 12.63
CA VAL A 14 -13.13 3.65 11.61
C VAL A 14 -11.69 4.12 11.47
N ALA A 15 -11.44 5.42 11.63
CA ALA A 15 -10.10 5.99 11.64
C ALA A 15 -9.28 5.46 12.81
N ASP A 16 -9.87 5.44 14.01
CA ASP A 16 -9.22 4.92 15.21
C ASP A 16 -9.00 3.40 15.12
N ASP A 17 -9.99 2.65 14.60
CA ASP A 17 -9.90 1.19 14.43
C ASP A 17 -8.81 0.78 13.42
N LEU A 18 -8.53 1.60 12.41
CA LEU A 18 -7.53 1.35 11.36
C LEU A 18 -6.18 2.02 11.63
N ASP A 19 -6.08 2.82 12.69
CA ASP A 19 -4.95 3.71 12.96
C ASP A 19 -4.60 4.59 11.75
N LEU A 20 -5.62 5.20 11.14
CA LEU A 20 -5.50 6.06 9.96
C LEU A 20 -6.17 7.41 10.20
N PRO A 21 -5.57 8.52 9.75
CA PRO A 21 -6.24 9.82 9.87
C PRO A 21 -7.56 9.87 9.06
N GLN A 22 -8.57 10.54 9.61
CA GLN A 22 -9.90 10.65 8.97
C GLN A 22 -9.86 11.23 7.55
N HIS A 23 -8.91 12.13 7.24
CA HIS A 23 -8.79 12.70 5.90
C HIS A 23 -8.33 11.67 4.85
N VAL A 24 -7.60 10.63 5.26
CA VAL A 24 -7.21 9.51 4.40
C VAL A 24 -8.44 8.71 4.00
N LEU A 25 -9.33 8.43 4.96
CA LEU A 25 -10.60 7.76 4.67
C LEU A 25 -11.47 8.57 3.71
N ARG A 26 -11.56 9.91 3.91
CA ARG A 26 -12.26 10.80 2.97
C ARG A 26 -11.64 10.78 1.58
N PHE A 27 -10.32 10.70 1.49
CA PHE A 27 -9.63 10.57 0.22
C PHE A 27 -9.93 9.21 -0.43
N TRP A 28 -9.93 8.12 0.33
CA TRP A 28 -10.26 6.78 -0.17
C TRP A 28 -11.70 6.68 -0.68
N GLU A 29 -12.67 7.37 -0.06
CA GLU A 29 -14.04 7.49 -0.59
C GLU A 29 -14.06 8.00 -2.05
N THR A 30 -13.11 8.88 -2.43
CA THR A 30 -13.02 9.40 -3.81
C THR A 30 -12.34 8.44 -4.79
N ARG A 31 -11.51 7.53 -4.28
CA ARG A 31 -10.73 6.60 -5.10
C ARG A 31 -11.42 5.25 -5.27
N PHE A 32 -12.18 4.82 -4.27
CA PHE A 32 -12.84 3.52 -4.24
C PHE A 32 -14.36 3.69 -4.26
N PRO A 33 -15.01 3.69 -5.43
CA PRO A 33 -16.46 3.89 -5.55
C PRO A 33 -17.28 2.76 -4.90
N GLN A 34 -16.64 1.66 -4.52
CA GLN A 34 -17.23 0.57 -3.75
C GLN A 34 -17.59 1.00 -2.33
N ILE A 35 -16.82 1.92 -1.73
CA ILE A 35 -17.04 2.42 -0.37
C ILE A 35 -18.05 3.56 -0.43
N LYS A 36 -19.27 3.32 0.04
CA LYS A 36 -20.37 4.30 -0.04
C LYS A 36 -20.87 4.66 1.35
N PRO A 37 -20.25 5.66 2.02
CA PRO A 37 -20.71 6.08 3.34
C PRO A 37 -22.13 6.64 3.26
N MET A 38 -22.96 6.20 4.19
CA MET A 38 -24.32 6.72 4.35
C MET A 38 -24.26 8.10 5.01
N LYS A 39 -24.75 9.11 4.30
CA LYS A 39 -24.83 10.49 4.79
C LYS A 39 -26.16 10.66 5.52
N ARG A 40 -26.11 10.94 6.83
CA ARG A 40 -27.29 11.34 7.62
C ARG A 40 -27.36 12.86 7.74
N GLY A 41 -28.53 13.40 8.07
CA GLY A 41 -28.69 14.82 8.41
C GLY A 41 -27.62 15.28 9.39
N GLY A 42 -26.94 16.38 9.07
CA GLY A 42 -25.79 16.90 9.84
C GLY A 42 -24.41 16.54 9.29
N GLY A 43 -24.30 15.96 8.09
CA GLY A 43 -23.02 15.79 7.40
C GLY A 43 -22.09 14.68 7.96
N ARG A 44 -22.60 13.91 8.93
CA ARG A 44 -21.89 12.75 9.49
C ARG A 44 -21.96 11.56 8.52
N ARG A 45 -20.82 10.90 8.36
CA ARG A 45 -20.65 9.70 7.52
C ARG A 45 -20.68 8.46 8.40
N TYR A 46 -21.50 7.50 8.00
CA TYR A 46 -21.57 6.19 8.61
C TYR A 46 -21.17 5.12 7.59
N TYR A 47 -20.28 4.22 7.98
CA TYR A 47 -19.87 3.07 7.18
C TYR A 47 -20.66 1.84 7.62
N ARG A 48 -20.98 0.99 6.64
CA ARG A 48 -21.52 -0.34 6.92
C ARG A 48 -20.40 -1.26 7.42
N PRO A 49 -20.71 -2.31 8.18
CA PRO A 49 -19.74 -3.34 8.53
C PRO A 49 -18.96 -3.86 7.32
N GLU A 50 -19.65 -4.14 6.20
CA GLU A 50 -19.03 -4.57 4.95
C GLU A 50 -18.03 -3.56 4.37
N ASP A 51 -18.33 -2.26 4.47
CA ASP A 51 -17.42 -1.20 4.01
C ASP A 51 -16.18 -1.12 4.91
N VAL A 52 -16.35 -1.35 6.22
CA VAL A 52 -15.25 -1.36 7.19
C VAL A 52 -14.31 -2.53 6.92
N ASP A 53 -14.84 -3.71 6.62
CA ASP A 53 -14.01 -4.87 6.27
C ASP A 53 -13.29 -4.69 4.94
N LEU A 54 -13.93 -4.05 3.96
CA LEU A 54 -13.27 -3.66 2.72
C LEU A 54 -12.13 -2.65 2.97
N LEU A 55 -12.35 -1.66 3.83
CA LEU A 55 -11.34 -0.67 4.20
C LEU A 55 -10.13 -1.31 4.90
N LYS A 56 -10.35 -2.32 5.75
CA LYS A 56 -9.26 -3.12 6.35
C LYS A 56 -8.43 -3.81 5.26
N GLY A 57 -9.07 -4.43 4.27
CA GLY A 57 -8.36 -5.08 3.18
C GLY A 57 -7.61 -4.12 2.26
N ILE A 58 -8.19 -2.96 1.97
CA ILE A 58 -7.50 -1.91 1.21
C ILE A 58 -6.26 -1.42 1.98
N ARG A 59 -6.37 -1.19 3.30
CA ARG A 59 -5.23 -0.83 4.13
C ARG A 59 -4.13 -1.88 4.07
N HIS A 60 -4.48 -3.16 4.23
CA HIS A 60 -3.51 -4.26 4.18
C HIS A 60 -2.79 -4.30 2.83
N LEU A 61 -3.52 -4.16 1.73
CA LEU A 61 -2.93 -4.13 0.39
C LEU A 61 -1.99 -2.94 0.19
N LEU A 62 -2.38 -1.75 0.63
CA LEU A 62 -1.59 -0.53 0.40
C LEU A 62 -0.36 -0.45 1.30
N TYR A 63 -0.49 -0.73 2.60
CA TYR A 63 0.58 -0.54 3.57
C TYR A 63 1.42 -1.80 3.81
N ASP A 64 0.79 -2.98 3.89
CA ASP A 64 1.51 -4.21 4.23
C ASP A 64 2.07 -4.89 2.97
N HIS A 65 1.31 -4.91 1.88
CA HIS A 65 1.76 -5.48 0.61
C HIS A 65 2.37 -4.46 -0.38
N GLY A 66 2.26 -3.16 -0.11
CA GLY A 66 2.84 -2.12 -0.96
C GLY A 66 2.18 -1.95 -2.33
N TYR A 67 0.91 -2.33 -2.49
CA TYR A 67 0.16 -2.04 -3.71
C TYR A 67 -0.06 -0.53 -3.88
N THR A 68 -0.14 -0.08 -5.13
CA THR A 68 -0.58 1.28 -5.47
C THR A 68 -2.09 1.39 -5.43
N ILE A 69 -2.64 2.61 -5.33
CA ILE A 69 -4.10 2.82 -5.34
C ILE A 69 -4.71 2.27 -6.63
N LYS A 70 -4.02 2.50 -7.77
CA LYS A 70 -4.42 1.95 -9.07
C LYS A 70 -4.38 0.41 -9.09
N GLY A 71 -3.39 -0.19 -8.45
CA GLY A 71 -3.26 -1.65 -8.31
C GLY A 71 -4.45 -2.25 -7.58
N VAL A 72 -4.81 -1.68 -6.42
CA VAL A 72 -5.96 -2.13 -5.63
C VAL A 72 -7.28 -1.91 -6.39
N GLN A 73 -7.43 -0.79 -7.09
CA GLN A 73 -8.60 -0.55 -7.95
C GLN A 73 -8.75 -1.61 -9.04
N LYS A 74 -7.66 -2.02 -9.68
CA LYS A 74 -7.68 -3.09 -10.70
C LYS A 74 -8.08 -4.42 -10.08
N LEU A 75 -7.51 -4.76 -8.92
CA LEU A 75 -7.82 -5.98 -8.18
C LEU A 75 -9.31 -6.06 -7.81
N LEU A 76 -9.89 -4.95 -7.33
CA LEU A 76 -11.31 -4.85 -7.01
C LEU A 76 -12.21 -5.04 -8.24
N LYS A 77 -11.78 -4.60 -9.42
CA LYS A 77 -12.54 -4.79 -10.66
C LYS A 77 -12.50 -6.24 -11.16
N THR A 78 -11.37 -6.92 -11.02
CA THR A 78 -11.19 -8.30 -11.54
C THR A 78 -11.74 -9.35 -10.59
N ASN A 79 -11.40 -9.28 -9.30
CA ASN A 79 -11.75 -10.34 -8.33
C ASN A 79 -12.93 -9.97 -7.43
N GLY A 80 -13.38 -8.71 -7.48
CA GLY A 80 -14.47 -8.20 -6.65
C GLY A 80 -14.07 -7.91 -5.20
N ASN A 81 -15.00 -7.35 -4.44
CA ASN A 81 -14.78 -6.91 -3.05
C ASN A 81 -14.45 -8.07 -2.11
N LYS A 82 -15.07 -9.24 -2.33
CA LYS A 82 -14.90 -10.43 -1.48
C LYS A 82 -13.46 -10.92 -1.46
N PHE A 83 -12.75 -10.80 -2.58
CA PHE A 83 -11.34 -11.16 -2.67
C PHE A 83 -10.47 -10.28 -1.77
N VAL A 84 -10.68 -8.96 -1.81
CA VAL A 84 -9.88 -8.02 -0.99
C VAL A 84 -10.12 -8.25 0.51
N VAL A 85 -11.35 -8.58 0.90
CA VAL A 85 -11.66 -8.94 2.29
C VAL A 85 -11.00 -10.28 2.67
N ALA A 86 -11.03 -11.29 1.80
CA ALA A 86 -10.37 -12.58 2.04
C ALA A 86 -8.85 -12.44 2.20
N VAL A 87 -8.21 -11.61 1.36
CA VAL A 87 -6.78 -11.28 1.49
C VAL A 87 -6.50 -10.62 2.84
N ALA A 88 -7.35 -9.69 3.28
CA ALA A 88 -7.22 -9.02 4.58
C ALA A 88 -7.27 -9.99 5.77
N GLN A 89 -8.04 -11.07 5.64
CA GLN A 89 -8.21 -12.10 6.66
C GLN A 89 -7.09 -13.15 6.64
N GLY A 90 -6.14 -13.05 5.70
CA GLY A 90 -5.04 -14.01 5.56
C GLY A 90 -5.48 -15.39 5.08
N ASP A 91 -6.69 -15.51 4.53
CA ASP A 91 -7.23 -16.77 4.05
C ASP A 91 -6.69 -17.07 2.64
N LEU A 92 -5.45 -17.55 2.60
CA LEU A 92 -4.75 -17.95 1.38
C LEU A 92 -5.54 -18.98 0.56
N ALA A 93 -6.29 -19.86 1.23
CA ALA A 93 -7.10 -20.89 0.56
C ALA A 93 -8.30 -20.27 -0.18
N SER A 94 -8.97 -19.28 0.44
CA SER A 94 -10.04 -18.52 -0.20
C SER A 94 -9.52 -17.64 -1.37
N VAL A 95 -8.32 -17.09 -1.22
CA VAL A 95 -7.65 -16.29 -2.26
C VAL A 95 -7.34 -17.14 -3.49
N GLU A 96 -6.82 -18.35 -3.30
CA GLU A 96 -6.50 -19.28 -4.38
C GLU A 96 -7.76 -19.78 -5.10
N ALA A 97 -8.81 -20.15 -4.34
CA ALA A 97 -10.08 -20.60 -4.91
C ALA A 97 -10.79 -19.51 -5.74
N LEU A 98 -10.76 -18.25 -5.27
CA LEU A 98 -11.36 -17.12 -5.99
C LEU A 98 -10.52 -16.67 -7.20
N ALA A 99 -9.19 -16.72 -7.11
CA ALA A 99 -8.30 -16.42 -8.23
C ALA A 99 -8.39 -17.47 -9.35
N ALA A 100 -8.65 -18.74 -9.01
CA ALA A 100 -8.76 -19.82 -9.97
C ALA A 100 -9.98 -19.72 -10.90
N GLY A 101 -11.07 -19.06 -10.47
CA GLY A 101 -12.34 -18.93 -11.20
C GLY A 101 -12.45 -17.75 -12.17
N GLY A 102 -11.50 -16.81 -12.17
CA GLY A 102 -11.52 -15.58 -12.99
C GLY A 102 -10.59 -15.57 -14.21
N ARG A 103 -10.19 -16.74 -14.71
CA ARG A 103 -9.17 -16.86 -15.76
C ARG A 103 -9.73 -16.60 -17.17
N ASP A 104 -9.94 -15.33 -17.49
CA ASP A 104 -9.98 -14.83 -18.88
C ASP A 104 -9.21 -13.50 -19.05
N SER A 105 -8.27 -13.20 -18.15
CA SER A 105 -7.35 -12.07 -18.34
C SER A 105 -5.97 -12.40 -17.77
N ALA A 106 -4.99 -12.42 -18.65
CA ALA A 106 -3.61 -12.85 -18.39
C ALA A 106 -2.96 -12.16 -17.16
N PRO A 107 -2.15 -12.90 -16.38
CA PRO A 107 -1.40 -12.31 -15.27
C PRO A 107 -0.16 -11.60 -15.81
N GLY A 108 -0.30 -10.30 -16.06
CA GLY A 108 0.86 -9.42 -16.08
C GLY A 108 1.25 -9.14 -14.64
N GLU A 109 2.33 -9.76 -14.16
CA GLU A 109 2.99 -9.36 -12.91
C GLU A 109 3.19 -7.83 -12.94
N PRO A 110 2.58 -7.06 -12.02
CA PRO A 110 2.86 -5.65 -11.92
C PRO A 110 4.26 -5.52 -11.32
N ARG A 111 5.27 -5.37 -12.18
CA ARG A 111 6.60 -4.92 -11.79
C ARG A 111 6.42 -3.66 -10.95
N VAL A 112 6.97 -3.69 -9.73
CA VAL A 112 7.06 -2.56 -8.81
C VAL A 112 7.92 -1.50 -9.48
N GLY A 113 7.28 -0.64 -10.28
CA GLY A 113 7.84 0.63 -10.67
C GLY A 113 7.68 1.55 -9.48
N ILE A 114 8.79 1.96 -8.87
CA ILE A 114 8.85 3.22 -8.13
C ILE A 114 8.69 4.31 -9.19
N ALA A 115 7.45 4.50 -9.65
CA ALA A 115 7.04 5.62 -10.46
C ALA A 115 6.57 6.68 -9.47
N GLU A 116 7.17 7.85 -9.63
CA GLU A 116 7.02 9.02 -8.80
C GLU A 116 5.53 9.37 -8.58
N GLU A 117 5.21 9.71 -7.33
CA GLU A 117 3.97 10.36 -6.88
C GLU A 117 2.65 9.55 -6.84
N ASP A 118 2.64 8.32 -6.31
CA ASP A 118 1.43 7.82 -5.64
C ASP A 118 1.61 8.03 -4.13
N GLN A 119 1.08 9.17 -3.66
CA GLN A 119 1.26 9.69 -2.32
C GLN A 119 0.83 8.67 -1.25
N LEU A 120 1.80 8.05 -0.59
CA LEU A 120 1.59 7.27 0.61
C LEU A 120 1.14 8.24 1.72
N VAL A 121 -0.18 8.40 1.87
CA VAL A 121 -0.75 9.33 2.84
C VAL A 121 -0.56 8.76 4.25
N GLY A 122 0.12 9.47 5.15
CA GLY A 122 0.01 9.21 6.59
C GLY A 122 1.23 8.69 7.35
N ARG A 123 2.46 9.17 7.09
CA ARG A 123 3.53 9.11 8.11
C ARG A 123 4.01 10.51 8.47
N ALA A 124 3.95 10.86 9.74
CA ALA A 124 4.54 12.10 10.25
C ALA A 124 6.07 12.02 10.13
N LYS A 125 6.68 12.89 9.31
CA LYS A 125 8.13 13.08 9.25
C LYS A 125 8.49 14.30 10.11
N PRO A 126 9.44 14.22 11.06
CA PRO A 126 9.85 15.39 11.86
C PRO A 126 10.50 16.45 10.96
N PRO A 127 10.36 17.76 11.26
CA PRO A 127 10.81 18.82 10.37
C PRO A 127 12.33 18.91 10.37
N ILE A 128 12.95 18.56 9.24
CA ILE A 128 14.33 18.93 8.95
C ILE A 128 14.34 20.43 8.66
N THR A 129 14.93 21.19 9.58
CA THR A 129 15.20 22.61 9.45
C THR A 129 15.98 22.88 8.16
N ARG A 130 15.32 23.40 7.12
CA ARG A 130 15.99 24.00 5.95
C ARG A 130 16.09 25.49 6.15
N ARG A 131 17.30 25.91 6.48
CA ARG A 131 17.80 27.29 6.45
C ARG A 131 17.95 27.65 4.96
N PHE A 132 17.10 28.54 4.47
CA PHE A 132 17.17 29.09 3.12
C PHE A 132 17.91 30.44 3.11
N PHE A 133 18.52 30.73 1.96
CA PHE A 133 19.18 31.96 1.49
C PHE A 133 20.68 32.10 1.75
N ASN A 134 21.46 31.81 0.70
CA ASN A 134 22.28 32.86 0.12
C ASN A 134 22.32 32.72 -1.41
N PHE A 135 22.11 33.85 -2.07
CA PHE A 135 21.96 34.10 -3.50
C PHE A 135 23.27 34.71 -4.04
N VAL A 136 23.82 34.20 -5.15
CA VAL A 136 24.82 34.80 -6.08
C VAL A 136 24.93 33.79 -7.25
N ALA A 137 24.41 34.07 -8.46
CA ALA A 137 25.01 34.80 -9.59
C ALA A 137 26.13 34.03 -10.34
N GLY A 138 25.99 33.91 -11.67
CA GLY A 138 26.98 33.36 -12.63
C GLY A 138 26.55 32.00 -13.19
N ASP A 139 26.05 31.92 -14.44
CA ASP A 139 26.77 31.85 -15.73
C ASP A 139 26.91 30.38 -16.20
N ASP A 140 26.76 30.19 -17.51
CA ASP A 140 26.67 28.92 -18.25
C ASP A 140 27.61 27.80 -17.79
N ASP A 141 27.07 26.58 -17.58
CA ASP A 141 27.73 25.35 -18.07
C ASP A 141 26.75 24.16 -18.16
N GLN A 142 26.98 23.32 -19.16
CA GLN A 142 26.17 22.17 -19.56
C GLN A 142 26.13 21.08 -18.49
N SER A 143 24.96 20.46 -18.31
CA SER A 143 24.91 19.02 -18.02
C SER A 143 23.58 18.42 -18.48
N GLU A 144 23.66 17.67 -19.58
CA GLU A 144 22.62 16.73 -20.00
C GLU A 144 22.41 15.68 -18.89
N VAL A 145 21.29 15.76 -18.18
CA VAL A 145 20.87 14.66 -17.30
C VAL A 145 20.30 13.57 -18.19
N SER A 146 21.18 12.66 -18.59
CA SER A 146 20.80 11.40 -19.24
C SER A 146 19.96 10.57 -18.27
N ILE A 147 18.64 10.66 -18.44
CA ILE A 147 17.66 9.73 -17.89
C ILE A 147 17.89 8.38 -18.59
N GLY A 148 18.59 7.46 -17.94
CA GLY A 148 18.90 6.17 -18.56
C GLY A 148 19.44 5.12 -17.59
N LYS A 149 18.60 4.12 -17.31
CA LYS A 149 18.88 2.80 -16.69
C LYS A 149 19.25 2.79 -15.21
N SER A 150 18.29 2.38 -14.39
CA SER A 150 18.52 1.76 -13.07
C SER A 150 19.15 0.37 -13.25
N SER A 151 20.41 0.31 -13.69
CA SER A 151 21.25 -0.87 -13.47
C SER A 151 21.80 -0.76 -12.07
N VAL A 152 21.45 -1.72 -11.19
CA VAL A 152 22.10 -1.93 -9.90
C VAL A 152 23.61 -1.81 -10.10
N SER A 153 24.27 -0.92 -9.34
CA SER A 153 25.72 -0.71 -9.47
C SER A 153 26.43 -2.05 -9.29
N LYS A 154 27.59 -2.22 -9.93
CA LYS A 154 28.43 -3.41 -9.68
C LYS A 154 28.76 -3.56 -8.20
N GLU A 155 28.86 -2.45 -7.50
CA GLU A 155 29.10 -2.38 -6.05
C GLU A 155 27.88 -2.87 -5.26
N ASP A 156 26.69 -2.37 -5.57
CA ASP A 156 25.44 -2.82 -4.95
C ASP A 156 25.21 -4.31 -5.17
N ARG A 157 25.54 -4.81 -6.37
CA ARG A 157 25.44 -6.23 -6.69
C ARG A 157 26.41 -7.07 -5.85
N ALA A 158 27.63 -6.58 -5.59
CA ALA A 158 28.59 -7.28 -4.75
C ALA A 158 28.13 -7.34 -3.28
N LEU A 159 27.63 -6.24 -2.74
CA LEU A 159 27.07 -6.18 -1.38
C LEU A 159 25.89 -7.14 -1.20
N LEU A 160 25.00 -7.21 -2.20
CA LEU A 160 23.88 -8.15 -2.18
C LEU A 160 24.34 -9.61 -2.26
N GLN A 161 25.43 -9.90 -2.99
CA GLN A 161 25.99 -11.24 -3.08
C GLN A 161 26.65 -11.68 -1.77
N GLU A 162 27.34 -10.77 -1.08
CA GLU A 162 27.93 -11.01 0.24
C GLU A 162 26.83 -11.30 1.27
N ALA A 163 25.81 -10.45 1.35
CA ALA A 163 24.68 -10.66 2.26
C ALA A 163 23.94 -11.98 2.00
N LEU A 164 23.80 -12.38 0.72
CA LEU A 164 23.21 -13.67 0.37
C LEU A 164 24.06 -14.85 0.87
N TYR A 165 25.38 -14.73 0.80
CA TYR A 165 26.30 -15.76 1.28
C TYR A 165 26.19 -15.95 2.79
N ASP A 166 26.22 -14.85 3.55
CA ASP A 166 26.08 -14.87 5.01
C ASP A 166 24.78 -15.55 5.45
N LEU A 167 23.67 -15.26 4.76
CA LEU A 167 22.37 -15.85 5.07
C LEU A 167 22.33 -17.36 4.77
N LEU A 168 22.97 -17.80 3.68
CA LEU A 168 23.07 -19.22 3.36
C LEU A 168 23.94 -19.97 4.37
N GLU A 169 25.02 -19.34 4.85
CA GLU A 169 25.86 -19.91 5.90
C GLU A 169 25.12 -20.02 7.24
N CYS A 170 24.39 -18.97 7.63
CA CYS A 170 23.51 -19.01 8.81
C CYS A 170 22.50 -20.16 8.72
N LYS A 171 21.87 -20.34 7.55
CA LYS A 171 20.94 -21.44 7.31
C LYS A 171 21.64 -22.80 7.45
N ARG A 172 22.82 -22.98 6.85
CA ARG A 172 23.60 -24.21 6.94
C ARG A 172 23.93 -24.57 8.39
N LEU A 173 24.30 -23.58 9.20
CA LEU A 173 24.58 -23.77 10.63
C LEU A 173 23.31 -24.19 11.39
N LEU A 174 22.16 -23.57 11.12
CA LEU A 174 20.89 -23.96 11.73
C LEU A 174 20.47 -25.39 11.35
N ASP A 175 20.65 -25.78 10.09
CA ASP A 175 20.34 -27.14 9.62
C ASP A 175 21.25 -28.21 10.22
N GLN A 176 22.45 -27.85 10.70
CA GLN A 176 23.37 -28.77 11.39
C GLN A 176 23.05 -28.97 12.88
N VAL A 177 22.32 -28.05 13.50
CA VAL A 177 21.97 -28.10 14.93
C VAL A 177 20.61 -28.79 15.16
N ARG A 178 19.81 -28.98 14.11
CA ARG A 178 18.57 -29.78 14.12
C ARG A 178 18.86 -31.25 13.85
#